data_AF-A0A0E3QFL6-F1
#
_entry.id   AF-A0A0E3QFL6-F1
#
_cell.length_a   1.000
_cell.length_b   1.000
_cell.length_c   1.000
_cell.angle_alpha   90.00
_cell.angle_beta   90.00
_cell.angle_gamma   90.00
#
_symmetry.space_group_name_H-M   'P 1'
#
loop_
_entity.id
_entity.type
_entity.pdbx_description
1 polymer ?
#
loop_
_entity_poly.entity_id
_entity_poly.type
_entity_poly.pdbx_seq_one_letter_code
_entity_poly.pdbx_strand_id
1 'polypeptide(L)'
;MDNDDLLEKFKNLDFMKMDRRAFIKAVGVLGASLFLQTYKNDIAKALEFSETKVVWLHGVMDSGCTISMLDGGSPDIIEFLQEYNLKLLYHEVLMMQQGIFVDGKLANTSDLNSEIVLDEILGREKDYVLVSEGAISNGPQGSGKYLMLGGRTYKEIYAKAAKNALAIVAIGNCATNGGVNSAKSDIVELMDPRGVAFTMEDASKGILDLLGIEKPVINLTGCPTHPDWVFLTIGAVVLGKIKIPDDLPNVLDHWKRPKVFFPPDHVIHDNCSRRGYYDRGEFELTVGGPKCLWKLGCKGPYTHADCATRNWNGHLNYCPQAGSPCIGCVQPGFPDSTRPFFVEIEKTGIVGTNITTIAGVAIGGALLAAGAHAVRRTAMKRPEDEAGFAEESTPEETGEKPIEEAGGEK
;
A
#
# COMPACT_ATOMS: atom_id res chain seq x y z
N MET A 1 -4.27 24.47 16.20
CA MET A 1 -2.85 24.60 16.54
C MET A 1 -2.13 24.61 15.22
N ASP A 2 -1.39 25.67 14.91
CA ASP A 2 -0.74 25.81 13.62
C ASP A 2 0.31 24.71 13.42
N ASN A 3 0.42 24.13 12.22
CA ASN A 3 1.40 23.07 11.95
C ASN A 3 2.83 23.60 12.14
N ASP A 4 3.06 24.89 11.90
CA ASP A 4 4.36 25.54 12.09
C ASP A 4 4.78 25.61 13.57
N ASP A 5 3.84 25.84 14.49
CA ASP A 5 4.10 25.87 15.94
C ASP A 5 4.37 24.45 16.52
N LEU A 6 3.85 23.41 15.87
CA LEU A 6 4.21 22.02 16.16
C LEU A 6 5.60 21.67 15.63
N LEU A 7 5.92 22.08 14.41
CA LEU A 7 7.22 21.85 13.77
C LEU A 7 8.36 22.50 14.57
N GLU A 8 8.21 23.73 15.04
CA GLU A 8 9.20 24.39 15.90
C GLU A 8 9.41 23.69 17.25
N LYS A 9 8.34 23.16 17.85
CA LYS A 9 8.43 22.40 19.10
C LYS A 9 9.24 21.11 18.95
N PHE A 10 9.21 20.49 17.77
CA PHE A 10 9.97 19.27 17.52
C PHE A 10 11.45 19.55 17.21
N LYS A 11 11.78 20.65 16.51
CA LYS A 11 13.18 20.98 16.16
C LYS A 11 14.16 21.09 17.34
N ASN A 12 13.67 21.38 18.55
CA ASN A 12 14.50 21.60 19.74
C ASN A 12 14.51 20.42 20.72
N LEU A 13 13.87 19.28 20.38
CA LEU A 13 13.86 18.10 21.24
C LEU A 13 15.05 17.19 20.94
N ASP A 14 15.67 16.64 21.99
CA ASP A 14 16.70 15.60 21.88
C ASP A 14 16.01 14.28 21.51
N PHE A 15 16.28 13.75 20.31
CA PHE A 15 15.63 12.55 19.77
C PHE A 15 15.80 11.31 20.67
N MET A 16 16.95 11.20 21.33
CA MET A 16 17.23 10.08 22.23
C MET A 16 16.41 10.17 23.51
N LYS A 17 16.04 11.38 23.92
CA LYS A 17 15.21 11.63 25.11
C LYS A 17 13.73 11.77 24.79
N MET A 18 13.34 11.83 23.51
CA MET A 18 11.93 11.83 23.11
C MET A 18 11.26 10.53 23.54
N ASP A 19 10.16 10.67 24.29
CA ASP A 19 9.28 9.56 24.58
C ASP A 19 8.59 9.06 23.30
N ARG A 20 8.09 7.82 23.36
CA ARG A 20 7.40 7.15 22.25
C ARG A 20 6.24 7.98 21.68
N ARG A 21 5.51 8.70 22.52
CA ARG A 21 4.33 9.48 22.10
C ARG A 21 4.75 10.71 21.30
N ALA A 22 5.80 11.41 21.76
CA ALA A 22 6.38 12.53 21.06
C ALA A 22 6.95 12.09 19.70
N PHE A 23 7.64 10.94 19.66
CA PHE A 23 8.17 10.38 18.42
C PHE A 23 7.07 10.08 17.39
N ILE A 24 6.01 9.35 17.78
CA ILE A 24 4.92 9.00 16.86
C ILE A 24 4.23 10.25 16.31
N LYS A 25 4.02 11.27 17.16
CA LYS A 25 3.47 12.56 16.72
C LYS A 25 4.38 13.29 15.74
N ALA A 26 5.68 13.34 16.04
CA ALA A 26 6.69 13.98 15.20
C ALA A 26 6.73 13.34 13.81
N VAL A 27 6.80 12.00 13.75
CA VAL A 27 6.83 11.21 12.51
C VAL A 27 5.56 11.38 11.67
N GLY A 28 4.39 11.48 12.31
CA GLY A 28 3.12 11.73 11.62
C GLY A 28 3.01 13.12 10.99
N VAL A 29 3.73 14.11 11.54
CA VAL A 29 3.66 15.51 11.08
C VAL A 29 4.82 15.89 10.16
N LEU A 30 6.04 15.44 10.47
CA LEU A 30 7.27 15.91 9.82
C LEU A 30 7.56 15.23 8.47
N GLY A 31 7.03 14.04 8.20
CA GLY A 31 7.53 13.22 7.08
C GLY A 31 8.93 12.65 7.35
N ALA A 32 9.38 11.66 6.57
CA ALA A 32 10.67 11.00 6.83
C ALA A 32 11.86 11.95 6.64
N SER A 33 11.79 12.82 5.63
CA SER A 33 12.86 13.73 5.24
C SER A 33 13.18 14.78 6.29
N LEU A 34 12.16 15.50 6.73
CA LEU A 34 12.35 16.54 7.72
C LEU A 34 12.68 15.94 9.08
N PHE A 35 12.15 14.75 9.39
CA PHE A 35 12.50 14.02 10.60
C PHE A 35 14.00 13.70 10.64
N LEU A 36 14.54 13.06 9.59
CA LEU A 36 15.96 12.71 9.55
C LEU A 36 16.89 13.91 9.54
N GLN A 37 16.60 14.94 8.74
CA GLN A 37 17.40 16.16 8.74
C GLN A 37 17.46 16.81 10.12
N THR A 38 16.33 16.82 10.84
CA THR A 38 16.24 17.44 12.17
C THR A 38 17.04 16.66 13.21
N TYR A 39 17.03 15.33 13.15
CA TYR A 39 17.59 14.47 14.20
C TYR A 39 18.84 13.68 13.78
N LYS A 40 19.46 14.02 12.65
CA LYS A 40 20.61 13.31 12.06
C LYS A 40 21.73 13.01 13.06
N ASN A 41 22.08 13.98 13.91
CA ASN A 41 23.17 13.83 14.89
C ASN A 41 22.82 12.88 16.04
N ASP A 42 21.55 12.84 16.44
CA ASP A 42 21.08 11.96 17.51
C ASP A 42 20.89 10.53 16.98
N ILE A 43 20.43 10.38 15.74
CA ILE A 43 20.40 9.11 15.02
C ILE A 43 21.83 8.58 14.83
N ALA A 44 22.77 9.45 14.46
CA ALA A 44 24.19 9.09 14.35
C ALA A 44 24.82 8.66 15.68
N LYS A 45 24.31 9.12 16.82
CA LYS A 45 24.71 8.63 18.15
C LYS A 45 23.99 7.35 18.55
N ALA A 46 22.76 7.14 18.09
CA ALA A 46 22.05 5.88 18.22
C ALA A 46 22.71 4.75 17.41
N LEU A 47 23.42 5.07 16.32
CA LEU A 47 24.16 4.13 15.49
C LEU A 47 25.26 3.31 16.22
N GLU A 48 25.50 3.55 17.52
CA GLU A 48 26.23 2.61 18.39
C GLU A 48 25.42 1.33 18.75
N PHE A 49 24.19 1.17 18.25
CA PHE A 49 23.39 -0.06 18.37
C PHE A 49 23.91 -1.22 17.49
N SER A 50 23.60 -2.45 17.91
CA SER A 50 23.84 -3.67 17.13
C SER A 50 23.17 -3.59 15.75
N GLU A 51 23.92 -3.95 14.70
CA GLU A 51 23.45 -4.07 13.31
C GLU A 51 22.12 -4.84 13.23
N THR A 52 21.07 -4.22 12.65
CA THR A 52 19.78 -4.89 12.46
C THR A 52 19.76 -5.55 11.09
N LYS A 53 19.55 -6.87 11.10
CA LYS A 53 19.49 -7.68 9.89
C LYS A 53 18.13 -7.53 9.22
N VAL A 54 18.13 -7.35 7.91
CA VAL A 54 16.93 -7.27 7.07
C VAL A 54 17.02 -8.33 5.97
N VAL A 55 15.96 -9.13 5.84
CA VAL A 55 15.77 -10.03 4.71
C VAL A 55 14.54 -9.53 3.96
N TRP A 56 14.68 -9.19 2.68
CA TRP A 56 13.58 -8.72 1.86
C TRP A 56 13.28 -9.75 0.77
N LEU A 57 12.08 -10.31 0.82
CA LEU A 57 11.63 -11.34 -0.10
C LEU A 57 10.51 -10.86 -1.01
N HIS A 58 10.51 -11.39 -2.23
CA HIS A 58 9.66 -10.98 -3.32
C HIS A 58 8.71 -12.12 -3.73
N GLY A 59 7.41 -11.93 -3.49
CA GLY A 59 6.32 -12.81 -3.87
C GLY A 59 5.75 -12.49 -5.26
N VAL A 60 4.46 -12.80 -5.47
CA VAL A 60 3.73 -12.43 -6.69
C VAL A 60 3.46 -10.93 -6.67
N MET A 61 4.11 -10.19 -7.58
CA MET A 61 4.14 -8.73 -7.57
C MET A 61 4.37 -8.10 -8.95
N ASP A 62 4.38 -6.76 -8.98
CA ASP A 62 4.78 -5.90 -10.10
C ASP A 62 6.08 -5.09 -9.82
N SER A 63 6.76 -5.35 -8.69
CA SER A 63 7.92 -4.61 -8.17
C SER A 63 7.68 -3.13 -7.84
N GLY A 64 6.42 -2.66 -7.86
CA GLY A 64 6.10 -1.26 -7.63
C GLY A 64 6.47 -0.76 -6.23
N CYS A 65 6.49 -1.64 -5.22
CA CYS A 65 6.89 -1.23 -3.86
C CYS A 65 8.41 -1.08 -3.75
N THR A 66 9.19 -1.97 -4.35
CA THR A 66 10.65 -1.79 -4.51
C THR A 66 10.94 -0.47 -5.23
N ILE A 67 10.31 -0.20 -6.38
CA ILE A 67 10.51 1.06 -7.12
C ILE A 67 10.11 2.26 -6.26
N SER A 68 8.99 2.18 -5.55
CA SER A 68 8.58 3.26 -4.65
C SER A 68 9.56 3.52 -3.51
N MET A 69 10.34 2.52 -3.06
CA MET A 69 11.40 2.73 -2.08
C MET A 69 12.63 3.40 -2.71
N LEU A 70 12.92 3.12 -3.98
CA LEU A 70 13.98 3.81 -4.73
C LEU A 70 13.65 5.28 -4.97
N ASP A 71 12.37 5.64 -5.05
CA ASP A 71 11.88 7.02 -5.13
C ASP A 71 11.81 7.75 -3.77
N GLY A 72 12.37 7.15 -2.71
CA GLY A 72 12.52 7.81 -1.41
C GLY A 72 13.30 9.13 -1.54
N GLY A 73 12.79 10.19 -0.92
CA GLY A 73 13.39 11.53 -1.02
C GLY A 73 14.61 11.69 -0.12
N SER A 74 14.37 12.06 1.13
CA SER A 74 15.38 12.00 2.19
C SER A 74 14.77 11.21 3.36
N PRO A 75 15.38 10.16 3.89
CA PRO A 75 16.57 9.54 3.32
C PRO A 75 16.21 8.94 1.96
N ASP A 76 17.19 8.83 1.07
CA ASP A 76 17.10 7.83 0.01
C ASP A 76 17.30 6.41 0.61
N ILE A 77 17.15 5.35 -0.19
CA ILE A 77 17.29 3.98 0.33
C ILE A 77 18.71 3.68 0.86
N ILE A 78 19.75 4.30 0.30
CA ILE A 78 21.14 4.08 0.71
C ILE A 78 21.37 4.76 2.05
N GLU A 79 20.97 6.03 2.16
CA GLU A 79 20.98 6.79 3.40
C GLU A 79 20.17 6.07 4.48
N PHE A 80 19.00 5.53 4.14
CA PHE A 80 18.17 4.77 5.07
C PHE A 80 18.90 3.53 5.60
N LEU A 81 19.54 2.74 4.74
CA LEU A 81 20.29 1.56 5.18
C LEU A 81 21.48 1.95 6.08
N GLN A 82 22.18 3.04 5.74
CA GLN A 82 23.34 3.51 6.48
C GLN A 82 22.99 4.18 7.81
N GLU A 83 22.06 5.14 7.81
CA GLU A 83 21.65 5.94 8.97
C GLU A 83 20.89 5.12 10.03
N TYR A 84 20.33 3.97 9.66
CA TYR A 84 19.66 3.06 10.60
C TYR A 84 20.45 1.76 10.87
N ASN A 85 21.72 1.67 10.45
CA ASN A 85 22.58 0.48 10.62
C ASN A 85 21.90 -0.83 10.19
N LEU A 86 21.24 -0.80 9.02
CA LEU A 86 20.49 -1.92 8.49
C LEU A 86 21.37 -2.73 7.55
N LYS A 87 21.57 -4.00 7.89
CA LYS A 87 22.22 -4.94 6.99
C LYS A 87 21.18 -5.66 6.15
N LEU A 88 21.05 -5.22 4.90
CA LEU A 88 20.27 -5.92 3.90
C LEU A 88 20.99 -7.21 3.48
N LEU A 89 20.54 -8.34 4.01
CA LEU A 89 21.14 -9.65 3.75
C LEU A 89 20.72 -10.20 2.39
N TYR A 90 19.50 -9.89 1.95
CA TYR A 90 18.94 -10.40 0.71
C TYR A 90 17.92 -9.43 0.13
N HIS A 91 18.01 -9.18 -1.17
CA HIS A 91 17.03 -8.43 -1.96
C HIS A 91 17.25 -8.71 -3.46
N GLU A 92 16.28 -9.33 -4.13
CA GLU A 92 16.47 -9.85 -5.50
C GLU A 92 16.77 -8.76 -6.53
N VAL A 93 16.16 -7.58 -6.39
CA VAL A 93 16.36 -6.45 -7.32
C VAL A 93 17.66 -5.68 -7.11
N LEU A 94 18.19 -5.63 -5.88
CA LEU A 94 19.32 -4.74 -5.51
C LEU A 94 20.64 -5.49 -5.33
N MET A 95 20.59 -6.80 -5.16
CA MET A 95 21.81 -7.60 -5.01
C MET A 95 22.64 -7.59 -6.30
N MET A 96 23.94 -7.84 -6.16
CA MET A 96 24.86 -7.99 -7.29
C MET A 96 24.42 -9.12 -8.22
N GLN A 97 25.00 -9.21 -9.41
CA GLN A 97 24.70 -10.31 -10.33
C GLN A 97 24.91 -11.67 -9.66
N GLN A 98 23.88 -12.50 -9.70
CA GLN A 98 23.87 -13.86 -9.20
C GLN A 98 23.18 -14.77 -10.23
N GLY A 99 23.45 -16.06 -10.19
CA GLY A 99 22.68 -17.02 -10.97
C GLY A 99 23.21 -18.44 -10.86
N ILE A 100 22.62 -19.34 -11.65
CA ILE A 100 23.16 -20.70 -11.82
C ILE A 100 24.45 -20.64 -12.64
N PHE A 101 24.53 -19.71 -13.60
CA PHE A 101 25.73 -19.43 -14.37
C PHE A 101 26.03 -17.93 -14.33
N VAL A 102 27.29 -17.59 -14.06
CA VAL A 102 27.82 -16.21 -14.14
C VAL A 102 29.01 -16.23 -15.09
N ASP A 103 29.00 -15.36 -16.09
CA ASP A 103 30.03 -15.29 -17.15
C ASP A 103 30.33 -16.64 -17.83
N GLY A 104 29.28 -17.44 -18.06
CA GLY A 104 29.37 -18.75 -18.71
C GLY A 104 29.94 -19.88 -17.83
N LYS A 105 30.18 -19.62 -16.53
CA LYS A 105 30.64 -20.62 -15.56
C LYS A 105 29.56 -20.94 -14.56
N LEU A 106 29.48 -22.21 -14.14
CA LEU A 106 28.58 -22.62 -13.07
C LEU A 106 28.93 -21.86 -11.78
N ALA A 107 27.96 -21.13 -11.24
CA ALA A 107 28.07 -20.44 -9.97
C ALA A 107 27.50 -21.33 -8.86
N ASN A 108 28.39 -21.94 -8.08
CA ASN A 108 28.09 -22.91 -7.03
C ASN A 108 28.56 -22.47 -5.64
N THR A 109 28.82 -21.19 -5.46
CA THR A 109 29.17 -20.56 -4.17
C THR A 109 28.15 -19.47 -3.85
N SER A 110 28.03 -19.09 -2.56
CA SER A 110 27.19 -17.97 -2.14
C SER A 110 27.69 -16.61 -2.67
N ASP A 111 28.89 -16.49 -3.20
CA ASP A 111 29.31 -15.21 -3.79
C ASP A 111 28.58 -14.89 -5.11
N LEU A 112 28.13 -15.92 -5.83
CA LEU A 112 27.63 -15.81 -7.21
C LEU A 112 26.31 -16.54 -7.47
N ASN A 113 25.76 -17.25 -6.47
CA ASN A 113 24.46 -17.92 -6.56
C ASN A 113 23.50 -17.50 -5.44
N SER A 114 22.42 -16.80 -5.82
CA SER A 114 21.44 -16.24 -4.89
C SER A 114 20.63 -17.30 -4.13
N GLU A 115 20.49 -18.51 -4.68
CA GLU A 115 19.79 -19.60 -3.98
C GLU A 115 20.63 -20.15 -2.82
N ILE A 116 21.95 -20.26 -3.03
CA ILE A 116 22.90 -20.69 -2.01
C ILE A 116 23.00 -19.61 -0.93
N VAL A 117 23.12 -18.34 -1.32
CA VAL A 117 23.09 -17.19 -0.38
C VAL A 117 21.86 -17.26 0.50
N LEU A 118 20.68 -17.41 -0.11
CA LEU A 118 19.44 -17.42 0.63
C LEU A 118 19.36 -18.61 1.59
N ASP A 119 19.80 -19.80 1.18
CA ASP A 119 19.83 -20.96 2.06
C ASP A 119 20.77 -20.80 3.25
N GLU A 120 21.94 -20.20 3.03
CA GLU A 120 22.87 -19.89 4.12
C GLU A 120 22.28 -18.88 5.10
N ILE A 121 21.66 -17.80 4.59
CA ILE A 121 20.98 -16.80 5.41
C ILE A 121 19.86 -17.45 6.23
N LEU A 122 18.96 -18.19 5.57
CA LEU A 122 17.81 -18.80 6.24
C LEU A 122 18.21 -19.94 7.20
N GLY A 123 19.38 -20.55 7.01
CA GLY A 123 19.91 -21.60 7.89
C GLY A 123 20.69 -21.07 9.11
N ARG A 124 21.31 -19.88 9.01
CA ARG A 124 22.21 -19.33 10.05
C ARG A 124 21.61 -18.15 10.79
N GLU A 125 20.86 -17.30 10.10
CA GLU A 125 20.37 -16.03 10.63
C GLU A 125 19.01 -16.17 11.30
N LYS A 126 18.85 -15.45 12.40
CA LYS A 126 17.61 -15.35 13.19
C LYS A 126 17.41 -13.90 13.64
N ASP A 127 16.20 -13.62 14.10
CA ASP A 127 15.80 -12.34 14.70
C ASP A 127 16.01 -11.14 13.77
N TYR A 128 15.94 -11.36 12.45
CA TYR A 128 15.94 -10.31 11.43
C TYR A 128 14.53 -9.75 11.20
N VAL A 129 14.46 -8.55 10.64
CA VAL A 129 13.22 -8.01 10.08
C VAL A 129 13.00 -8.64 8.70
N LEU A 130 11.89 -9.35 8.53
CA LEU A 130 11.48 -9.87 7.22
C LEU A 130 10.60 -8.83 6.52
N VAL A 131 11.10 -8.20 5.47
CA VAL A 131 10.28 -7.40 4.57
C VAL A 131 9.66 -8.34 3.54
N SER A 132 8.32 -8.36 3.49
CA SER A 132 7.56 -9.18 2.55
C SER A 132 6.93 -8.26 1.51
N GLU A 133 7.37 -8.36 0.26
CA GLU A 133 6.76 -7.67 -0.88
C GLU A 133 6.03 -8.70 -1.75
N GLY A 134 4.86 -8.35 -2.27
CA GLY A 134 4.06 -9.27 -3.10
C GLY A 134 3.26 -10.30 -2.30
N ALA A 135 2.29 -10.92 -2.98
CA ALA A 135 1.46 -11.97 -2.39
C ALA A 135 2.21 -13.31 -2.34
N ILE A 136 1.88 -14.16 -1.38
CA ILE A 136 2.40 -15.53 -1.31
C ILE A 136 1.44 -16.43 -2.11
N SER A 137 1.96 -17.06 -3.16
CA SER A 137 1.19 -18.04 -3.93
C SER A 137 0.94 -19.31 -3.10
N ASN A 138 -0.32 -19.64 -2.84
CA ASN A 138 -0.69 -20.95 -2.28
C ASN A 138 -1.15 -21.93 -3.36
N GLY A 139 -1.55 -21.46 -4.54
CA GLY A 139 -2.00 -22.29 -5.65
C GLY A 139 -0.87 -22.96 -6.45
N PRO A 140 -1.21 -23.97 -7.28
CA PRO A 140 -2.51 -24.63 -7.33
C PRO A 140 -2.70 -25.59 -6.16
N GLN A 141 -3.94 -25.71 -5.66
CA GLN A 141 -4.34 -26.73 -4.67
C GLN A 141 -3.45 -26.78 -3.41
N GLY A 142 -3.04 -25.61 -2.91
CA GLY A 142 -2.16 -25.55 -1.74
C GLY A 142 -0.72 -25.97 -2.00
N SER A 143 -0.28 -26.14 -3.25
CA SER A 143 1.11 -26.51 -3.55
C SER A 143 2.08 -25.32 -3.59
N GLY A 144 1.60 -24.10 -3.85
CA GLY A 144 2.44 -22.91 -4.02
C GLY A 144 3.25 -22.86 -5.32
N LYS A 145 3.01 -23.77 -6.28
CA LYS A 145 3.81 -23.91 -7.51
C LYS A 145 3.62 -22.79 -8.55
N TYR A 146 2.67 -21.87 -8.38
CA TYR A 146 2.58 -20.71 -9.28
C TYR A 146 3.69 -19.67 -9.06
N LEU A 147 4.47 -19.78 -7.98
CA LEU A 147 5.70 -19.03 -7.82
C LEU A 147 6.83 -19.96 -7.37
N MET A 148 7.78 -20.19 -8.27
CA MET A 148 8.95 -21.05 -8.07
C MET A 148 10.22 -20.23 -8.17
N LEU A 149 11.11 -20.35 -7.19
CA LEU A 149 12.45 -19.76 -7.18
C LEU A 149 13.45 -20.91 -7.00
N GLY A 150 14.36 -21.09 -7.97
CA GLY A 150 15.39 -22.12 -7.85
C GLY A 150 14.86 -23.54 -7.67
N GLY A 151 13.77 -23.88 -8.36
CA GLY A 151 13.13 -25.20 -8.26
C GLY A 151 12.36 -25.45 -6.95
N ARG A 152 12.23 -24.45 -6.07
CA ARG A 152 11.44 -24.52 -4.81
C ARG A 152 10.27 -23.56 -4.86
N THR A 153 9.21 -23.87 -4.13
CA THR A 153 8.08 -22.95 -4.08
C THR A 153 8.47 -21.73 -3.23
N TYR A 154 8.08 -20.53 -3.64
CA TYR A 154 8.28 -19.34 -2.82
C TYR A 154 7.61 -19.49 -1.45
N LYS A 155 6.48 -20.19 -1.39
CA LYS A 155 5.79 -20.50 -0.13
C LYS A 155 6.69 -21.25 0.86
N GLU A 156 7.47 -22.23 0.42
CA GLU A 156 8.43 -22.96 1.28
C GLU A 156 9.56 -22.05 1.75
N ILE A 157 10.10 -21.22 0.86
CA ILE A 157 11.15 -20.24 1.18
C ILE A 157 10.63 -19.24 2.22
N TYR A 158 9.46 -18.67 1.98
CA TYR A 158 8.79 -17.73 2.87
C TYR A 158 8.51 -18.34 4.24
N ALA A 159 8.01 -19.59 4.29
CA ALA A 159 7.75 -20.28 5.55
C ALA A 159 9.01 -20.44 6.41
N LYS A 160 10.17 -20.75 5.79
CA LYS A 160 11.46 -20.82 6.49
C LYS A 160 11.88 -19.43 6.99
N ALA A 161 11.72 -18.41 6.15
CA ALA A 161 12.09 -17.05 6.51
C ALA A 161 11.25 -16.50 7.66
N ALA A 162 9.93 -16.62 7.56
CA ALA A 162 8.99 -16.14 8.57
C ALA A 162 9.27 -16.76 9.96
N LYS A 163 9.60 -18.05 10.05
CA LYS A 163 9.89 -18.72 11.33
C LYS A 163 11.09 -18.14 12.06
N ASN A 164 12.11 -17.67 11.33
CA ASN A 164 13.34 -17.12 11.89
C ASN A 164 13.29 -15.60 12.09
N ALA A 165 12.28 -14.92 11.56
CA ALA A 165 12.14 -13.47 11.69
C ALA A 165 11.78 -13.04 13.13
N LEU A 166 12.27 -11.87 13.54
CA LEU A 166 11.81 -11.14 14.72
C LEU A 166 10.38 -10.61 14.50
N ALA A 167 10.16 -10.02 13.33
CA ALA A 167 8.88 -9.47 12.89
C ALA A 167 8.83 -9.43 11.37
N ILE A 168 7.61 -9.37 10.83
CA ILE A 168 7.35 -9.28 9.40
C ILE A 168 6.75 -7.91 9.08
N VAL A 169 7.38 -7.17 8.17
CA VAL A 169 6.86 -5.93 7.62
C VAL A 169 6.34 -6.24 6.21
N ALA A 170 5.02 -6.35 6.07
CA ALA A 170 4.38 -6.61 4.79
C ALA A 170 4.18 -5.27 4.07
N ILE A 171 4.77 -5.12 2.88
CA ILE A 171 4.71 -3.88 2.10
C ILE A 171 3.91 -4.10 0.82
N GLY A 172 3.02 -3.17 0.53
CA GLY A 172 2.14 -3.24 -0.63
C GLY A 172 0.87 -4.04 -0.37
N ASN A 173 -0.21 -3.66 -1.03
CA ASN A 173 -1.52 -4.30 -0.88
C ASN A 173 -1.46 -5.80 -1.26
N CYS A 174 -0.58 -6.17 -2.19
CA CYS A 174 -0.27 -7.56 -2.53
C CYS A 174 0.24 -8.36 -1.30
N ALA A 175 1.20 -7.83 -0.54
CA ALA A 175 1.69 -8.53 0.64
C ALA A 175 0.73 -8.43 1.82
N THR A 176 0.05 -7.30 2.02
CA THR A 176 -0.82 -7.14 3.19
C THR A 176 -2.12 -7.93 3.06
N ASN A 177 -2.72 -7.97 1.87
CA ASN A 177 -4.08 -8.48 1.62
C ASN A 177 -4.20 -9.31 0.33
N GLY A 178 -3.11 -9.63 -0.38
CA GLY A 178 -3.14 -10.34 -1.67
C GLY A 178 -3.36 -9.43 -2.89
N GLY A 179 -4.01 -8.28 -2.69
CA GLY A 179 -4.13 -7.18 -3.65
C GLY A 179 -4.82 -7.56 -4.95
N VAL A 180 -4.33 -7.01 -6.08
CA VAL A 180 -4.93 -7.27 -7.40
C VAL A 180 -4.98 -8.75 -7.75
N ASN A 181 -4.05 -9.56 -7.24
CA ASN A 181 -4.04 -11.00 -7.43
C ASN A 181 -5.27 -11.68 -6.80
N SER A 182 -5.76 -11.14 -5.69
CA SER A 182 -6.94 -11.65 -4.95
C SER A 182 -8.26 -11.06 -5.44
N ALA A 183 -8.24 -10.25 -6.51
CA ALA A 183 -9.46 -9.72 -7.11
C ALA A 183 -10.34 -10.85 -7.67
N LYS A 184 -11.66 -10.73 -7.49
CA LYS A 184 -12.64 -11.67 -8.03
C LYS A 184 -12.48 -11.79 -9.54
N SER A 185 -12.11 -13.00 -9.96
CA SER A 185 -11.88 -13.44 -11.33
C SER A 185 -12.09 -14.95 -11.43
N ASP A 186 -12.16 -15.49 -12.63
CA ASP A 186 -12.37 -16.93 -12.86
C ASP A 186 -11.17 -17.79 -12.44
N ILE A 187 -10.01 -17.18 -12.16
CA ILE A 187 -8.77 -17.87 -11.81
C ILE A 187 -8.34 -17.66 -10.35
N VAL A 188 -9.06 -16.87 -9.55
CA VAL A 188 -8.62 -16.49 -8.20
C VAL A 188 -8.47 -17.69 -7.27
N GLU A 189 -9.40 -18.66 -7.34
CA GLU A 189 -9.34 -19.90 -6.57
C GLU A 189 -8.23 -20.84 -7.03
N LEU A 190 -7.88 -20.79 -8.32
CA LEU A 190 -6.78 -21.56 -8.88
C LEU A 190 -5.44 -21.00 -8.40
N MET A 191 -5.24 -19.68 -8.57
CA MET A 191 -4.02 -18.99 -8.17
C MET A 191 -3.83 -19.01 -6.66
N ASP A 192 -4.94 -18.91 -5.92
CA ASP A 192 -5.00 -18.88 -4.47
C ASP A 192 -3.94 -17.96 -3.80
N PRO A 193 -3.92 -16.66 -4.14
CA PRO A 193 -2.92 -15.72 -3.61
C PRO A 193 -3.27 -15.30 -2.19
N ARG A 194 -2.25 -15.28 -1.32
CA ARG A 194 -2.39 -14.96 0.09
C ARG A 194 -1.57 -13.73 0.46
N GLY A 195 -2.15 -12.81 1.23
CA GLY A 195 -1.34 -11.85 1.97
C GLY A 195 -0.72 -12.49 3.21
N VAL A 196 0.12 -11.75 3.92
CA VAL A 196 0.85 -12.24 5.09
C VAL A 196 -0.12 -12.58 6.23
N ALA A 197 -0.89 -11.59 6.67
CA ALA A 197 -1.83 -11.71 7.78
C ALA A 197 -3.29 -11.81 7.35
N PHE A 198 -3.62 -11.39 6.13
CA PHE A 198 -4.98 -11.36 5.60
C PHE A 198 -4.97 -11.71 4.11
N THR A 199 -6.08 -12.23 3.60
CA THR A 199 -6.39 -12.19 2.17
C THR A 199 -7.69 -11.44 2.00
N MET A 200 -7.68 -10.39 1.18
CA MET A 200 -8.73 -9.37 1.18
C MET A 200 -9.01 -8.92 2.62
N GLU A 201 -10.23 -9.10 3.09
CA GLU A 201 -10.67 -8.74 4.45
C GLU A 201 -10.63 -9.92 5.44
N ASP A 202 -10.19 -11.10 5.01
CA ASP A 202 -10.26 -12.34 5.80
C ASP A 202 -8.91 -12.69 6.43
N ALA A 203 -8.83 -12.60 7.76
CA ALA A 203 -7.64 -12.94 8.54
C ALA A 203 -7.33 -14.45 8.56
N SER A 204 -8.36 -15.32 8.46
CA SER A 204 -8.21 -16.78 8.43
C SER A 204 -7.59 -17.29 7.12
N LYS A 205 -7.50 -16.38 6.14
CA LYS A 205 -6.92 -16.68 4.83
C LYS A 205 -5.48 -16.19 4.69
N GLY A 206 -4.93 -15.46 5.65
CA GLY A 206 -3.52 -15.05 5.63
C GLY A 206 -2.58 -16.25 5.60
N ILE A 207 -1.44 -16.13 4.91
CA ILE A 207 -0.51 -17.26 4.73
C ILE A 207 0.06 -17.76 6.07
N LEU A 208 0.25 -16.86 7.05
CA LEU A 208 0.75 -17.26 8.36
C LEU A 208 -0.23 -18.16 9.12
N ASP A 209 -1.52 -17.90 9.01
CA ASP A 209 -2.57 -18.73 9.61
C ASP A 209 -2.59 -20.12 8.96
N LEU A 210 -2.58 -20.17 7.62
CA LEU A 210 -2.51 -21.43 6.86
C LEU A 210 -1.26 -22.27 7.19
N LEU A 211 -0.12 -21.63 7.46
CA LEU A 211 1.14 -22.29 7.76
C LEU A 211 1.35 -22.58 9.26
N GLY A 212 0.44 -22.12 10.13
CA GLY A 212 0.59 -22.22 11.59
C GLY A 212 1.83 -21.48 12.11
N ILE A 213 2.14 -20.31 11.56
CA ILE A 213 3.30 -19.49 11.94
C ILE A 213 2.83 -18.28 12.73
N GLU A 214 3.20 -18.21 14.00
CA GLU A 214 2.91 -17.08 14.87
C GLU A 214 4.07 -16.09 14.88
N LYS A 215 3.91 -14.96 14.18
CA LYS A 215 4.86 -13.85 14.17
C LYS A 215 4.17 -12.49 14.21
N PRO A 216 4.79 -11.48 14.84
CA PRO A 216 4.33 -10.09 14.74
C PRO A 216 4.35 -9.62 13.28
N VAL A 217 3.26 -8.99 12.83
CA VAL A 217 3.12 -8.45 11.47
C VAL A 217 2.77 -6.98 11.54
N ILE A 218 3.46 -6.16 10.76
CA ILE A 218 3.12 -4.76 10.50
C ILE A 218 2.79 -4.63 9.02
N ASN A 219 1.55 -4.23 8.71
CA ASN A 219 1.06 -4.05 7.36
C ASN A 219 1.22 -2.60 6.92
N LEU A 220 2.03 -2.37 5.90
CA LEU A 220 2.15 -1.10 5.19
C LEU A 220 1.47 -1.30 3.84
N THR A 221 0.17 -0.99 3.78
CA THR A 221 -0.64 -1.26 2.60
C THR A 221 -0.61 -0.08 1.62
N GLY A 222 -0.82 -0.36 0.33
CA GLY A 222 -0.80 0.62 -0.76
C GLY A 222 -0.41 -0.02 -2.08
N CYS A 223 -0.74 0.59 -3.22
CA CYS A 223 -0.37 0.10 -4.54
C CYS A 223 0.26 1.24 -5.38
N PRO A 224 1.56 1.55 -5.19
CA PRO A 224 2.50 0.92 -4.24
C PRO A 224 2.38 1.47 -2.81
N THR A 225 3.20 0.95 -1.90
CA THR A 225 3.37 1.51 -0.54
C THR A 225 4.31 2.71 -0.54
N HIS A 226 3.98 3.74 0.24
CA HIS A 226 4.78 4.97 0.31
C HIS A 226 6.15 4.73 0.98
N PRO A 227 7.27 5.30 0.47
CA PRO A 227 8.62 5.13 1.02
C PRO A 227 8.72 5.49 2.50
N ASP A 228 8.25 6.68 2.88
CA ASP A 228 8.22 7.10 4.27
C ASP A 228 7.58 6.09 5.21
N TRP A 229 6.46 5.45 4.81
CA TRP A 229 5.77 4.51 5.69
C TRP A 229 6.69 3.32 6.04
N VAL A 230 7.50 2.86 5.09
CA VAL A 230 8.48 1.78 5.29
C VAL A 230 9.64 2.26 6.14
N PHE A 231 10.28 3.37 5.75
CA PHE A 231 11.48 3.87 6.41
C PHE A 231 11.21 4.26 7.86
N LEU A 232 10.10 4.96 8.11
CA LEU A 232 9.71 5.38 9.46
C LEU A 232 9.30 4.19 10.33
N THR A 233 8.64 3.17 9.76
CA THR A 233 8.25 1.98 10.51
C THR A 233 9.46 1.17 10.93
N ILE A 234 10.34 0.82 9.98
CA ILE A 234 11.55 0.04 10.29
C ILE A 234 12.47 0.84 11.20
N GLY A 235 12.65 2.14 10.93
CA GLY A 235 13.42 3.04 11.79
C GLY A 235 12.88 3.10 13.22
N ALA A 236 11.57 3.19 13.40
CA ALA A 236 10.94 3.17 14.73
C ALA A 236 11.17 1.86 15.48
N VAL A 237 11.17 0.72 14.78
CA VAL A 237 11.45 -0.60 15.36
C VAL A 237 12.92 -0.71 15.77
N VAL A 238 13.84 -0.36 14.86
CA VAL A 238 15.29 -0.46 15.08
C VAL A 238 15.76 0.47 16.19
N LEU A 239 15.20 1.68 16.27
CA LEU A 239 15.52 2.66 17.32
C LEU A 239 14.78 2.37 18.64
N GLY A 240 14.09 1.23 18.75
CA GLY A 240 13.39 0.80 19.97
C GLY A 240 12.22 1.70 20.38
N LYS A 241 11.76 2.58 19.48
CA LYS A 241 10.61 3.48 19.70
C LYS A 241 9.29 2.72 19.63
N ILE A 242 9.26 1.60 18.91
CA ILE A 242 8.19 0.60 18.92
C ILE A 242 8.79 -0.72 19.36
N LYS A 243 8.40 -1.19 20.55
CA LYS A 243 8.81 -2.50 21.07
C LYS A 243 7.92 -3.60 20.52
N ILE A 244 8.53 -4.60 19.89
CA ILE A 244 7.84 -5.77 19.36
C ILE A 244 7.87 -6.90 20.40
N PRO A 245 6.75 -7.59 20.71
CA PRO A 245 5.39 -7.35 20.21
C PRO A 245 4.57 -6.32 21.03
N ASP A 246 5.05 -5.93 22.20
CA ASP A 246 4.28 -5.25 23.25
C ASP A 246 3.55 -3.96 22.82
N ASP A 247 4.18 -3.15 21.97
CA ASP A 247 3.61 -1.86 21.53
C ASP A 247 2.64 -2.00 20.35
N LEU A 248 2.65 -3.12 19.63
CA LEU A 248 1.89 -3.30 18.39
C LEU A 248 0.37 -3.13 18.57
N PRO A 249 -0.28 -3.70 19.59
CA PRO A 249 -1.73 -3.52 19.80
C PRO A 249 -2.14 -2.04 19.96
N ASN A 250 -1.22 -1.19 20.42
CA ASN A 250 -1.49 0.22 20.65
C ASN A 250 -1.26 1.08 19.39
N VAL A 251 -0.21 0.79 18.60
CA VAL A 251 0.13 1.59 17.41
C VAL A 251 -0.57 1.14 16.13
N LEU A 252 -1.00 -0.12 16.06
CA LEU A 252 -1.64 -0.67 14.87
C LEU A 252 -3.16 -0.62 14.97
N ASP A 253 -3.83 -0.48 13.83
CA ASP A 253 -5.26 -0.69 13.68
C ASP A 253 -5.61 -2.19 13.57
N HIS A 254 -6.90 -2.50 13.37
CA HIS A 254 -7.38 -3.88 13.23
C HIS A 254 -6.69 -4.64 12.07
N TRP A 255 -6.31 -3.94 11.02
CA TRP A 255 -5.65 -4.48 9.83
C TRP A 255 -4.14 -4.59 9.99
N LYS A 256 -3.63 -4.42 11.22
CA LYS A 256 -2.21 -4.39 11.57
C LYS A 256 -1.45 -3.24 10.90
N ARG A 257 -2.13 -2.13 10.57
CA ARG A 257 -1.52 -0.96 9.92
C ARG A 257 -1.18 0.13 10.93
N PRO A 258 -0.04 0.83 10.83
CA PRO A 258 0.27 1.94 11.74
C PRO A 258 -0.76 3.06 11.68
N LYS A 259 -1.43 3.35 12.80
CA LYS A 259 -2.48 4.38 12.91
C LYS A 259 -2.00 5.78 12.53
N VAL A 260 -0.69 6.02 12.60
CA VAL A 260 -0.09 7.31 12.21
C VAL A 260 -0.18 7.55 10.69
N PHE A 261 -0.14 6.50 9.88
CA PHE A 261 -0.28 6.59 8.42
C PHE A 261 -1.68 6.25 7.96
N PHE A 262 -2.36 5.36 8.69
CA PHE A 262 -3.72 4.87 8.40
C PHE A 262 -4.64 5.23 9.59
N PRO A 263 -4.97 6.52 9.74
CA PRO A 263 -5.68 7.00 10.91
C PRO A 263 -7.10 6.45 10.98
N PRO A 264 -7.56 5.96 12.15
CA PRO A 264 -8.91 5.43 12.29
C PRO A 264 -9.97 6.55 12.25
N ASP A 265 -9.63 7.75 12.69
CA ASP A 265 -10.58 8.83 12.97
C ASP A 265 -10.81 9.80 11.80
N HIS A 266 -10.01 9.72 10.73
CA HIS A 266 -10.16 10.57 9.56
C HIS A 266 -9.74 9.86 8.27
N VAL A 267 -10.17 10.43 7.15
CA VAL A 267 -9.94 9.90 5.80
C VAL A 267 -9.18 10.91 4.94
N ILE A 268 -8.68 10.46 3.77
CA ILE A 268 -8.01 11.33 2.79
C ILE A 268 -8.84 12.59 2.48
N HIS A 269 -10.17 12.46 2.42
CA HIS A 269 -11.05 13.57 2.09
C HIS A 269 -11.08 14.71 3.11
N ASP A 270 -10.74 14.44 4.37
CA ASP A 270 -10.75 15.45 5.43
C ASP A 270 -9.65 16.51 5.24
N ASN A 271 -8.52 16.09 4.68
CA ASN A 271 -7.38 16.97 4.38
C ASN A 271 -7.19 17.23 2.87
N CYS A 272 -8.18 16.86 2.05
CA CYS A 272 -8.08 17.01 0.60
C CYS A 272 -8.04 18.49 0.20
N SER A 273 -7.03 18.88 -0.59
CA SER A 273 -6.89 20.24 -1.15
C SER A 273 -8.11 20.70 -1.96
N ARG A 274 -8.94 19.76 -2.43
CA ARG A 274 -10.19 20.03 -3.17
C ARG A 274 -11.44 20.06 -2.29
N ARG A 275 -11.30 20.00 -0.96
CA ARG A 275 -12.43 19.94 -0.03
C ARG A 275 -13.35 21.16 -0.13
N GLY A 276 -12.79 22.36 -0.30
CA GLY A 276 -13.60 23.57 -0.48
C GLY A 276 -14.52 23.52 -1.71
N TYR A 277 -14.10 22.87 -2.80
CA TYR A 277 -14.96 22.65 -3.98
C TYR A 277 -16.10 21.69 -3.67
N TYR A 278 -15.83 20.61 -2.91
CA TYR A 278 -16.85 19.67 -2.47
C TYR A 278 -17.92 20.37 -1.64
N ASP A 279 -17.51 21.18 -0.65
CA ASP A 279 -18.42 21.87 0.27
C ASP A 279 -19.34 22.89 -0.45
N ARG A 280 -18.88 23.44 -1.59
CA ARG A 280 -19.67 24.33 -2.46
C ARG A 280 -20.51 23.60 -3.51
N GLY A 281 -20.40 22.27 -3.60
CA GLY A 281 -21.09 21.49 -4.63
C GLY A 281 -20.48 21.64 -6.04
N GLU A 282 -19.23 22.07 -6.14
CA GLU A 282 -18.50 22.26 -7.40
C GLU A 282 -17.76 20.96 -7.76
N PHE A 283 -18.31 20.21 -8.71
CA PHE A 283 -17.79 18.90 -9.12
C PHE A 283 -17.26 18.90 -10.55
N GLU A 284 -16.20 18.14 -10.78
CA GLU A 284 -15.77 17.78 -12.12
C GLU A 284 -16.60 16.62 -12.68
N LEU A 285 -16.81 16.64 -13.99
CA LEU A 285 -17.41 15.55 -14.76
C LEU A 285 -16.40 14.86 -15.69
N THR A 286 -15.17 15.37 -15.74
CA THR A 286 -14.04 14.81 -16.51
C THR A 286 -12.74 14.87 -15.70
N VAL A 287 -11.82 13.94 -15.98
CA VAL A 287 -10.51 13.90 -15.30
C VAL A 287 -9.65 15.11 -15.66
N GLY A 288 -8.73 15.50 -14.77
CA GLY A 288 -7.78 16.59 -14.98
C GLY A 288 -8.28 17.98 -14.59
N GLY A 289 -9.58 18.15 -14.32
CA GLY A 289 -10.12 19.44 -13.85
C GLY A 289 -9.67 19.80 -12.43
N PRO A 290 -9.78 21.08 -12.01
CA PRO A 290 -9.33 21.56 -10.69
C PRO A 290 -10.32 21.31 -9.54
N LYS A 291 -11.62 21.07 -9.82
CA LYS A 291 -12.68 20.98 -8.80
C LYS A 291 -12.77 19.58 -8.15
N CYS A 292 -13.77 19.35 -7.30
CA CYS A 292 -13.93 18.09 -6.60
C CYS A 292 -14.25 16.92 -7.55
N LEU A 293 -13.57 15.79 -7.37
CA LEU A 293 -13.70 14.59 -8.21
C LEU A 293 -14.74 13.59 -7.68
N TRP A 294 -15.64 14.00 -6.78
CA TRP A 294 -16.65 13.10 -6.19
C TRP A 294 -17.53 12.44 -7.26
N LYS A 295 -18.02 13.21 -8.23
CA LYS A 295 -18.87 12.71 -9.33
C LYS A 295 -18.14 11.76 -10.28
N LEU A 296 -16.81 11.78 -10.30
CA LEU A 296 -15.95 10.83 -11.01
C LEU A 296 -15.64 9.57 -10.19
N GLY A 297 -16.23 9.40 -9.01
CA GLY A 297 -16.05 8.19 -8.21
C GLY A 297 -14.87 8.20 -7.24
N CYS A 298 -14.36 9.37 -6.86
CA CYS A 298 -13.30 9.47 -5.86
C CYS A 298 -13.65 8.74 -4.54
N LYS A 299 -12.82 7.77 -4.16
CA LYS A 299 -12.95 6.95 -2.94
C LYS A 299 -12.22 7.53 -1.72
N GLY A 300 -11.61 8.71 -1.86
CA GLY A 300 -10.96 9.44 -0.77
C GLY A 300 -11.81 9.62 0.51
N PRO A 301 -13.15 9.81 0.42
CA PRO A 301 -14.05 9.89 1.57
C PRO A 301 -14.19 8.59 2.39
N TYR A 302 -13.71 7.47 1.85
CA TYR A 302 -13.77 6.14 2.47
C TYR A 302 -12.39 5.53 2.63
N THR A 303 -11.34 6.31 2.36
CA THR A 303 -9.96 5.83 2.33
C THR A 303 -9.17 6.43 3.47
N HIS A 304 -8.79 5.59 4.42
CA HIS A 304 -7.92 5.94 5.54
C HIS A 304 -6.45 5.88 5.13
N ALA A 305 -5.85 7.04 4.85
CA ALA A 305 -4.41 7.21 4.71
C ALA A 305 -4.05 8.70 4.78
N ASP A 306 -2.79 8.99 5.10
CA ASP A 306 -2.26 10.36 5.18
C ASP A 306 -1.82 10.94 3.82
N CYS A 307 -2.18 10.31 2.69
CA CYS A 307 -1.73 10.74 1.34
C CYS A 307 -2.01 12.23 1.02
N ALA A 308 -3.09 12.81 1.55
CA ALA A 308 -3.44 14.21 1.30
C ALA A 308 -2.56 15.22 2.06
N THR A 309 -1.94 14.79 3.16
CA THR A 309 -1.02 15.63 3.95
C THR A 309 0.44 15.29 3.69
N ARG A 310 0.73 14.01 3.42
CA ARG A 310 2.07 13.51 3.11
C ARG A 310 2.45 13.73 1.65
N ASN A 311 1.50 13.68 0.70
CA ASN A 311 1.79 13.63 -0.73
C ASN A 311 2.73 12.46 -1.10
N TRP A 312 3.24 12.46 -2.34
CA TRP A 312 4.12 11.46 -2.95
C TRP A 312 5.25 12.18 -3.71
N ASN A 313 6.34 11.44 -3.97
CA ASN A 313 7.50 11.88 -4.75
C ASN A 313 8.11 13.19 -4.21
N GLY A 314 8.72 13.14 -3.01
CA GLY A 314 9.26 14.33 -2.36
C GLY A 314 8.18 15.29 -1.85
N HIS A 315 7.06 14.73 -1.39
CA HIS A 315 5.90 15.46 -0.86
C HIS A 315 5.24 16.44 -1.86
N LEU A 316 5.39 16.21 -3.16
CA LEU A 316 4.94 17.14 -4.21
C LEU A 316 3.46 17.01 -4.56
N ASN A 317 2.94 15.80 -4.71
CA ASN A 317 1.60 15.60 -5.27
C ASN A 317 0.92 14.30 -4.78
N TYR A 318 -0.38 14.13 -5.04
CA TYR A 318 -1.12 12.88 -4.85
C TYR A 318 -2.31 12.84 -5.82
N CYS A 319 -2.97 11.68 -5.99
CA CYS A 319 -3.86 11.46 -7.16
C CYS A 319 -4.96 12.52 -7.32
N PRO A 320 -5.79 12.84 -6.29
CA PRO A 320 -6.76 13.92 -6.39
C PRO A 320 -6.16 15.26 -6.79
N GLN A 321 -5.02 15.67 -6.20
CA GLN A 321 -4.39 16.94 -6.58
C GLN A 321 -3.96 16.95 -8.06
N ALA A 322 -3.48 15.82 -8.57
CA ALA A 322 -3.16 15.62 -10.00
C ALA A 322 -4.39 15.50 -10.92
N GLY A 323 -5.62 15.59 -10.41
CA GLY A 323 -6.84 15.53 -11.22
C GLY A 323 -7.41 14.14 -11.46
N SER A 324 -6.93 13.12 -10.75
CA SER A 324 -7.44 11.75 -10.81
C SER A 324 -8.14 11.35 -9.50
N PRO A 325 -9.31 10.70 -9.54
CA PRO A 325 -9.98 10.25 -8.32
C PRO A 325 -9.10 9.28 -7.51
N CYS A 326 -9.14 9.38 -6.19
CA CYS A 326 -8.57 8.34 -5.34
C CYS A 326 -9.31 7.03 -5.60
N ILE A 327 -8.57 5.94 -5.82
CA ILE A 327 -9.13 4.60 -6.08
C ILE A 327 -9.18 3.71 -4.83
N GLY A 328 -8.74 4.21 -3.67
CA GLY A 328 -8.74 3.44 -2.42
C GLY A 328 -7.73 2.30 -2.35
N CYS A 329 -6.55 2.43 -2.99
CA CYS A 329 -5.53 1.37 -3.11
C CYS A 329 -4.92 0.88 -1.78
N VAL A 330 -5.20 1.57 -0.67
CA VAL A 330 -4.78 1.21 0.69
C VAL A 330 -5.86 0.44 1.46
N GLN A 331 -7.01 0.17 0.84
CA GLN A 331 -8.08 -0.57 1.50
C GLN A 331 -7.82 -2.08 1.47
N PRO A 332 -8.12 -2.80 2.56
CA PRO A 332 -7.93 -4.25 2.65
C PRO A 332 -8.66 -5.05 1.56
N GLY A 333 -9.86 -4.62 1.17
CA GLY A 333 -10.63 -5.25 0.10
C GLY A 333 -10.31 -4.73 -1.30
N PHE A 334 -9.24 -3.96 -1.51
CA PHE A 334 -8.87 -3.47 -2.84
C PHE A 334 -8.45 -4.64 -3.76
N PRO A 335 -8.85 -4.66 -5.04
CA PRO A 335 -9.64 -3.64 -5.75
C PRO A 335 -11.17 -3.82 -5.63
N ASP A 336 -11.66 -4.98 -5.19
CA ASP A 336 -13.08 -5.34 -5.25
C ASP A 336 -14.00 -4.43 -4.45
N SER A 337 -13.59 -4.05 -3.24
CA SER A 337 -14.35 -3.12 -2.37
C SER A 337 -14.43 -1.69 -2.91
N THR A 338 -13.58 -1.36 -3.89
CA THR A 338 -13.40 0.01 -4.39
C THR A 338 -13.73 0.17 -5.88
N ARG A 339 -13.97 -0.94 -6.60
CA ARG A 339 -14.43 -0.92 -7.99
C ARG A 339 -15.96 -0.87 -8.05
N PRO A 340 -16.56 -0.28 -9.10
CA PRO A 340 -15.90 0.43 -10.21
C PRO A 340 -15.29 1.76 -9.76
N PHE A 341 -14.06 2.05 -10.23
CA PHE A 341 -13.29 3.20 -9.78
C PHE A 341 -13.93 4.53 -10.19
N PHE A 342 -14.36 4.64 -11.44
CA PHE A 342 -14.89 5.87 -12.03
C PHE A 342 -16.41 6.02 -11.92
N VAL A 343 -16.97 5.53 -10.82
CA VAL A 343 -18.41 5.63 -10.54
C VAL A 343 -18.60 6.19 -9.14
N GLU A 344 -19.50 7.17 -9.03
CA GLU A 344 -19.95 7.74 -7.76
C GLU A 344 -20.45 6.61 -6.85
N ILE A 345 -19.95 6.53 -5.63
CA ILE A 345 -20.25 5.42 -4.71
C ILE A 345 -21.75 5.34 -4.36
N GLU A 346 -22.46 6.46 -4.41
CA GLU A 346 -23.92 6.50 -4.22
C GLU A 346 -24.65 5.80 -5.39
N LYS A 347 -24.03 5.78 -6.57
CA LYS A 347 -24.54 5.11 -7.77
C LYS A 347 -24.08 3.67 -7.92
N THR A 348 -23.19 3.18 -7.05
CA THR A 348 -22.78 1.76 -7.07
C THR A 348 -23.83 0.83 -6.44
N GLY A 349 -24.87 1.38 -5.80
CA GLY A 349 -25.97 0.60 -5.22
C GLY A 349 -26.94 0.03 -6.26
N ILE A 350 -26.96 -1.30 -6.42
CA ILE A 350 -28.07 -2.23 -6.81
C ILE A 350 -27.53 -3.65 -7.11
N VAL A 351 -26.21 -3.92 -7.05
CA VAL A 351 -25.67 -5.29 -7.21
C VAL A 351 -24.74 -5.68 -6.05
N GLY A 352 -25.31 -6.30 -5.01
CA GLY A 352 -24.63 -7.27 -4.15
C GLY A 352 -23.63 -6.78 -3.09
N THR A 353 -23.35 -5.48 -2.96
CA THR A 353 -22.48 -4.97 -1.89
C THR A 353 -23.31 -4.43 -0.73
N ASN A 354 -23.18 -5.09 0.42
CA ASN A 354 -23.79 -4.62 1.65
C ASN A 354 -23.05 -3.33 2.05
N ILE A 355 -23.76 -2.19 2.07
CA ILE A 355 -23.20 -0.90 2.55
C ILE A 355 -22.63 -1.06 3.98
N THR A 356 -23.12 -2.04 4.74
CA THR A 356 -22.57 -2.40 6.06
C THR A 356 -21.23 -3.14 6.02
N THR A 357 -20.69 -3.55 4.87
CA THR A 357 -19.32 -4.12 4.78
C THR A 357 -18.29 -3.02 4.53
N ILE A 358 -18.60 -2.08 3.61
CA ILE A 358 -17.79 -0.86 3.39
C ILE A 358 -17.81 0.04 4.64
N ALA A 359 -18.94 0.06 5.37
CA ALA A 359 -19.08 0.83 6.60
C ALA A 359 -18.89 0.03 7.91
N GLY A 360 -18.92 -1.30 7.85
CA GLY A 360 -18.81 -2.16 9.04
C GLY A 360 -17.39 -2.30 9.55
N VAL A 361 -16.39 -1.99 8.70
CA VAL A 361 -14.98 -1.94 9.11
C VAL A 361 -14.41 -0.51 9.12
N ALA A 362 -15.08 0.45 8.48
CA ALA A 362 -14.78 1.87 8.57
C ALA A 362 -15.74 2.57 9.55
N ILE A 363 -15.39 2.49 10.83
CA ILE A 363 -15.71 3.43 11.93
C ILE A 363 -16.96 4.30 11.69
N GLY A 364 -18.03 4.00 12.43
CA GLY A 364 -19.37 4.62 12.33
C GLY A 364 -19.47 6.15 12.36
N GLY A 365 -18.36 6.89 12.47
CA GLY A 365 -18.31 8.33 12.23
C GLY A 365 -18.42 8.73 10.75
N ALA A 366 -17.85 7.96 9.81
CA ALA A 366 -17.85 8.32 8.38
C ALA A 366 -19.24 8.20 7.75
N LEU A 367 -20.03 7.20 8.15
CA LEU A 367 -21.43 7.06 7.74
C LEU A 367 -22.33 8.16 8.32
N LEU A 368 -22.10 8.58 9.57
CA LEU A 368 -22.86 9.67 10.17
C LEU A 368 -22.54 11.01 9.49
N ALA A 369 -21.28 11.24 9.12
CA ALA A 369 -20.88 12.42 8.35
C ALA A 369 -21.47 12.40 6.94
N ALA A 370 -21.34 11.29 6.20
CA ALA A 370 -21.92 11.15 4.85
C ALA A 370 -23.45 11.20 4.86
N GLY A 371 -24.10 10.55 5.84
CA GLY A 371 -25.55 10.54 6.02
C GLY A 371 -26.10 11.92 6.42
N ALA A 372 -25.45 12.62 7.36
CA ALA A 372 -25.80 13.99 7.72
C ALA A 372 -25.59 14.96 6.54
N HIS A 373 -24.56 14.75 5.73
CA HIS A 373 -24.28 15.59 4.55
C HIS A 373 -25.25 15.32 3.39
N ALA A 374 -25.64 14.05 3.17
CA ALA A 374 -26.67 13.68 2.20
C ALA A 374 -28.05 14.27 2.55
N VAL A 375 -28.41 14.27 3.85
CA VAL A 375 -29.63 14.92 4.36
C VAL A 375 -29.55 16.44 4.24
N ARG A 376 -28.38 17.05 4.45
CA ARG A 376 -28.18 18.50 4.23
C ARG A 376 -28.30 18.89 2.76
N ARG A 377 -27.88 18.00 1.84
CA ARG A 377 -27.97 18.20 0.39
C ARG A 377 -29.40 18.12 -0.13
N THR A 378 -30.23 17.18 0.38
CA THR A 378 -31.65 17.13 0.01
C THR A 378 -32.43 18.33 0.52
N ALA A 379 -32.04 18.90 1.67
CA ALA A 379 -32.65 20.12 2.21
C ALA A 379 -32.22 21.42 1.50
N MET A 380 -31.15 21.41 0.70
CA MET A 380 -30.59 22.60 0.03
C MET A 380 -30.71 22.59 -1.52
N LYS A 381 -31.45 21.65 -2.11
CA LYS A 381 -31.65 21.61 -3.58
C LYS A 381 -32.25 22.94 -4.09
N ARG A 382 -31.52 23.63 -4.98
CA ARG A 382 -32.06 24.69 -5.85
C ARG A 382 -32.62 24.04 -7.13
N PRO A 383 -33.63 24.65 -7.78
CA PRO A 383 -34.50 23.95 -8.73
C PRO A 383 -33.95 23.70 -10.16
N GLU A 384 -32.65 23.76 -10.41
CA GLU A 384 -32.14 23.86 -11.80
C GLU A 384 -31.41 22.63 -12.37
N ASP A 385 -31.33 21.50 -11.65
CA ASP A 385 -30.57 20.31 -12.11
C ASP A 385 -31.41 19.27 -12.90
N GLU A 386 -32.47 19.69 -13.59
CA GLU A 386 -33.25 18.83 -14.53
C GLU A 386 -33.31 19.44 -15.93
N ALA A 387 -32.17 19.48 -16.64
CA ALA A 387 -32.15 19.56 -18.09
C ALA A 387 -30.83 19.01 -18.64
N GLY A 388 -30.86 17.86 -19.32
CA GLY A 388 -29.76 17.41 -20.16
C GLY A 388 -29.39 15.93 -20.06
N PHE A 389 -30.34 15.03 -20.30
CA PHE A 389 -30.03 13.71 -20.86
C PHE A 389 -30.90 13.54 -22.10
N ALA A 390 -30.32 13.83 -23.27
CA ALA A 390 -30.80 13.30 -24.53
C ALA A 390 -29.86 12.15 -24.90
N GLU A 391 -30.41 10.93 -24.89
CA GLU A 391 -29.78 9.76 -25.49
C GLU A 391 -29.62 10.02 -26.99
N GLU A 392 -28.38 9.97 -27.49
CA GLU A 392 -28.15 9.84 -28.92
C GLU A 392 -27.82 8.36 -29.19
N SER A 393 -28.86 7.63 -29.59
CA SER A 393 -28.77 6.25 -30.07
C SER A 393 -28.39 6.26 -31.54
N THR A 394 -27.19 5.80 -31.89
CA THR A 394 -26.83 5.46 -33.27
C THR A 394 -27.41 4.09 -33.64
N PRO A 395 -28.19 3.94 -34.74
CA PRO A 395 -28.68 2.64 -35.17
C PRO A 395 -27.59 1.84 -35.91
N GLU A 396 -27.47 0.55 -35.60
CA GLU A 396 -26.81 -0.45 -36.44
C GLU A 396 -27.64 -0.69 -37.72
N GLU A 397 -27.05 -0.47 -38.89
CA GLU A 397 -27.62 -0.93 -40.17
C GLU A 397 -26.99 -2.26 -40.58
N THR A 398 -27.83 -3.30 -40.59
CA THR A 398 -27.57 -4.60 -41.19
C THR A 398 -27.83 -4.56 -42.70
N GLY A 399 -26.92 -5.15 -43.51
CA GLY A 399 -27.24 -5.45 -44.92
C GLY A 399 -26.06 -6.01 -45.73
N GLU A 400 -26.03 -7.34 -45.92
CA GLU A 400 -25.11 -8.04 -46.84
C GLU A 400 -25.64 -8.08 -48.29
N LYS A 401 -24.70 -7.87 -49.24
CA LYS A 401 -24.55 -8.44 -50.62
C LYS A 401 -25.38 -7.89 -51.80
N PRO A 402 -24.97 -8.12 -53.09
CA PRO A 402 -23.71 -8.68 -53.63
C PRO A 402 -23.00 -7.80 -54.70
N ILE A 403 -21.80 -8.22 -55.08
CA ILE A 403 -20.96 -7.68 -56.17
C ILE A 403 -21.43 -8.27 -57.52
N GLU A 404 -21.65 -7.43 -58.52
CA GLU A 404 -21.80 -7.81 -59.93
C GLU A 404 -20.70 -7.13 -60.78
N GLU A 405 -20.02 -7.94 -61.59
CA GLU A 405 -19.02 -7.54 -62.60
C GLU A 405 -19.69 -7.17 -63.94
N ALA A 406 -19.08 -6.20 -64.64
CA ALA A 406 -18.92 -6.03 -66.11
C ALA A 406 -18.83 -4.51 -66.38
N GLY A 407 -17.79 -3.93 -66.98
CA GLY A 407 -17.05 -4.35 -68.17
C GLY A 407 -17.44 -3.43 -69.33
N GLY A 408 -16.50 -2.65 -69.89
CA GLY A 408 -16.62 -2.13 -71.26
C GLY A 408 -16.25 -0.66 -71.53
N GLU A 409 -15.01 -0.49 -72.03
CA GLU A 409 -14.57 0.38 -73.14
C GLU A 409 -14.69 1.93 -73.08
N LYS A 410 -13.53 2.60 -72.92
CA LYS A 410 -12.72 3.10 -74.05
C LYS A 410 -11.29 3.39 -73.65
#